data_AF-A0A968VPG1-F1
#
_entry.id   AF-A0A968VPG1-F1
#
_cell.length_a   1.000
_cell.length_b   1.000
_cell.length_c   1.000
_cell.angle_alpha   90.00
_cell.angle_beta   90.00
_cell.angle_gamma   90.00
#
_symmetry.space_group_name_H-M   'P 1'
#
loop_
_entity.id
_entity.type
_entity.pdbx_description
1 polymer ?
#
loop_
_entity_poly.entity_id
_entity_poly.type
_entity_poly.pdbx_seq_one_letter_code
_entity_poly.pdbx_strand_id
1 'polypeptide(L)'
;SCSSRWRAWGVLSELPIYIEDTPGLSISEVRSKARRLHAENGIDLVMIDYLQLMSGRRSDNRVQEVSEISRGLKALARELNVPLIALSQLSRAVEGRQSHVPMLSDLRESGCLTGESLVYLPDEGRYRRINALVGKTGFNVLAVNTEIWKLEPCAVTKAFCTGVKPVYRLTTRLGRMIRATGNHKFLTINGWQRLDSLAPGRHLALPRRLNSTSQVLISDTNRDVIPRAIWRSMVVPAMQTMAITTRRMQAAIDTAYCGTTLYNQSLSRERALHVAQAVGCDELRLLAESDVYWDEIVSIEPAGEEAVYDLTVDRLHNFIVNDIVSHNSIEQDADIVMFIYREELYDKDTDKKGIAEIHMAKHRNGPLGIVPLRFEARTTRFQNLERYRAPEGY
;
A
#
# COMPACT_ATOMS: atom_id res chain seq x y z
N SER A 1 -3.95 -34.63 -34.78
CA SER A 1 -3.73 -33.39 -34.00
C SER A 1 -4.91 -32.41 -34.06
N CYS A 2 -5.76 -32.43 -35.10
CA CYS A 2 -6.92 -31.52 -35.21
C CYS A 2 -8.12 -31.97 -34.34
N SER A 3 -8.45 -33.26 -34.26
CA SER A 3 -9.68 -33.72 -33.57
C SER A 3 -9.66 -33.61 -32.03
N SER A 4 -8.48 -33.57 -31.40
CA SER A 4 -8.37 -33.37 -29.94
C SER A 4 -8.59 -31.92 -29.52
N ARG A 5 -8.28 -30.94 -30.37
CA ARG A 5 -8.57 -29.51 -30.12
C ARG A 5 -10.06 -29.19 -30.22
N TRP A 6 -10.78 -29.80 -31.18
CA TRP A 6 -12.23 -29.61 -31.34
C TRP A 6 -13.04 -30.25 -30.22
N ARG A 7 -12.64 -31.42 -29.70
CA ARG A 7 -13.30 -32.03 -28.52
C ARG A 7 -13.09 -31.18 -27.25
N ALA A 8 -11.92 -30.58 -27.07
CA ALA A 8 -11.67 -29.69 -25.93
C ALA A 8 -12.55 -28.42 -25.98
N TRP A 9 -12.79 -27.86 -27.17
CA TRP A 9 -13.69 -26.73 -27.37
C TRP A 9 -15.16 -27.05 -27.05
N GLY A 10 -15.65 -28.23 -27.45
CA GLY A 10 -17.01 -28.68 -27.13
C GLY A 10 -17.25 -28.83 -25.62
N VAL A 11 -16.28 -29.39 -24.90
CA VAL A 11 -16.35 -29.53 -23.43
C VAL A 11 -16.21 -28.18 -22.72
N LEU A 12 -15.38 -27.25 -23.23
CA LEU A 12 -15.23 -25.91 -22.67
C LEU A 12 -16.49 -25.04 -22.84
N SER A 13 -17.21 -25.19 -23.96
CA SER A 13 -18.42 -24.42 -24.25
C SER A 13 -19.62 -24.81 -23.39
N GLU A 14 -19.60 -26.01 -22.80
CA GLU A 14 -20.66 -26.51 -21.90
C GLU A 14 -20.35 -26.24 -20.42
N LEU A 15 -19.13 -25.81 -20.10
CA LEU A 15 -18.78 -25.42 -18.74
C LEU A 15 -19.38 -24.04 -18.43
N PRO A 16 -19.92 -23.82 -17.21
CA PRO A 16 -20.46 -22.53 -16.77
C PRO A 16 -19.33 -21.53 -16.46
N ILE A 17 -18.49 -21.26 -17.46
CA ILE A 17 -17.38 -20.32 -17.39
C ILE A 17 -17.79 -19.05 -18.10
N TYR A 18 -17.82 -17.96 -17.34
CA TYR A 18 -18.09 -16.63 -17.86
C TYR A 18 -16.78 -15.87 -17.98
N ILE A 19 -16.44 -15.45 -19.21
CA ILE A 19 -15.23 -14.69 -19.50
C ILE A 19 -15.62 -13.24 -19.70
N GLU A 20 -14.98 -12.35 -18.95
CA GLU A 20 -15.11 -10.91 -19.07
C GLU A 20 -13.76 -10.34 -19.49
N ASP A 21 -13.66 -9.90 -20.74
CA ASP A 21 -12.42 -9.49 -21.40
C ASP A 21 -12.31 -7.97 -21.61
N THR A 22 -13.25 -7.18 -21.06
CA THR A 22 -13.19 -5.72 -21.13
C THR A 22 -11.86 -5.23 -20.53
N PRO A 23 -11.02 -4.49 -21.29
CA PRO A 23 -9.73 -4.02 -20.80
C PRO A 23 -9.90 -2.88 -19.80
N GLY A 24 -9.00 -2.81 -18.81
CA GLY A 24 -8.92 -1.67 -17.90
C GLY A 24 -10.13 -1.52 -16.96
N LEU A 25 -10.83 -2.60 -16.63
CA LEU A 25 -11.96 -2.54 -15.70
C LEU A 25 -11.52 -1.99 -14.34
N SER A 26 -12.35 -1.09 -13.80
CA SER A 26 -12.23 -0.62 -12.43
C SER A 26 -12.82 -1.62 -11.45
N ILE A 27 -12.40 -1.51 -10.18
CA ILE A 27 -12.91 -2.37 -9.12
C ILE A 27 -14.44 -2.26 -8.95
N SER A 28 -15.01 -1.07 -9.14
CA SER A 28 -16.46 -0.85 -9.06
C SER A 28 -17.22 -1.57 -10.18
N GLU A 29 -16.67 -1.59 -11.39
CA GLU A 29 -17.24 -2.30 -12.53
C GLU A 29 -17.16 -3.81 -12.33
N VAL A 30 -16.01 -4.34 -11.89
CA VAL A 30 -15.86 -5.76 -11.55
C VAL A 30 -16.89 -6.18 -10.51
N ARG A 31 -17.06 -5.40 -9.43
CA ARG A 31 -18.08 -5.70 -8.40
C ARG A 31 -19.49 -5.71 -8.96
N SER A 32 -19.85 -4.72 -9.77
CA SER A 32 -21.20 -4.61 -10.34
C SER A 32 -21.51 -5.79 -11.27
N LYS A 33 -20.55 -6.15 -12.14
CA LYS A 33 -20.68 -7.28 -13.06
C LYS A 33 -20.75 -8.62 -12.31
N ALA A 34 -19.85 -8.85 -11.36
CA ALA A 34 -19.81 -10.08 -10.57
C ALA A 34 -21.09 -10.27 -9.73
N ARG A 35 -21.62 -9.21 -9.11
CA ARG A 35 -22.89 -9.27 -8.36
C ARG A 35 -24.06 -9.65 -9.25
N ARG A 36 -24.17 -9.00 -10.41
CA ARG A 36 -25.26 -9.31 -11.37
C ARG A 36 -25.19 -10.77 -11.80
N LEU A 37 -24.02 -11.23 -12.21
CA LEU A 37 -23.83 -12.60 -12.67
C LEU A 37 -24.05 -13.62 -11.54
N HIS A 38 -23.63 -13.33 -10.31
CA HIS A 38 -23.91 -14.18 -9.15
C HIS A 38 -25.41 -14.27 -8.84
N ALA A 39 -26.16 -13.17 -8.99
CA ALA A 39 -27.60 -13.17 -8.79
C ALA A 39 -28.37 -13.93 -9.89
N GLU A 40 -27.90 -13.86 -11.14
CA GLU A 40 -28.56 -14.50 -12.29
C GLU A 40 -28.25 -16.00 -12.40
N ASN A 41 -27.01 -16.40 -12.14
CA ASN A 41 -26.51 -17.75 -12.45
C ASN A 41 -25.91 -18.49 -11.26
N GLY A 42 -25.60 -17.79 -10.16
CA GLY A 42 -24.69 -18.30 -9.13
C GLY A 42 -23.24 -18.31 -9.63
N ILE A 43 -22.31 -17.92 -8.75
CA ILE A 43 -20.87 -18.00 -9.03
C ILE A 43 -20.23 -18.74 -7.86
N ASP A 44 -19.38 -19.71 -8.15
CA ASP A 44 -18.64 -20.48 -7.13
C ASP A 44 -17.18 -20.05 -6.98
N LEU A 45 -16.63 -19.34 -7.97
CA LEU A 45 -15.24 -18.89 -7.99
C LEU A 45 -15.10 -17.63 -8.85
N VAL A 46 -14.33 -16.66 -8.36
CA VAL A 46 -13.90 -15.50 -9.15
C VAL A 46 -12.39 -15.59 -9.41
N MET A 47 -11.99 -15.47 -10.67
CA MET A 47 -10.58 -15.40 -11.08
C MET A 47 -10.29 -14.07 -11.77
N ILE A 48 -9.20 -13.41 -11.36
CA ILE A 48 -8.73 -12.15 -11.93
C ILE A 48 -7.33 -12.35 -12.53
N ASP A 49 -7.20 -12.16 -13.85
CA ASP A 49 -5.93 -12.24 -14.60
C ASP A 49 -5.66 -10.91 -15.33
N TYR A 50 -4.74 -10.06 -14.86
CA TYR A 50 -4.08 -10.01 -13.55
C TYR A 50 -4.33 -8.63 -12.92
N LEU A 51 -4.09 -8.47 -11.62
CA LEU A 51 -4.39 -7.24 -10.86
C LEU A 51 -3.86 -5.96 -11.53
N GLN A 52 -2.67 -6.04 -12.10
CA GLN A 52 -2.00 -4.96 -12.80
C GLN A 52 -2.52 -4.71 -14.24
N LEU A 53 -3.67 -5.23 -14.64
CA LEU A 53 -4.40 -4.76 -15.84
C LEU A 53 -5.67 -3.98 -15.50
N MET A 54 -6.06 -3.95 -14.21
CA MET A 54 -7.18 -3.15 -13.74
C MET A 54 -6.81 -1.67 -13.63
N SER A 55 -7.82 -0.81 -13.75
CA SER A 55 -7.66 0.64 -13.60
C SER A 55 -8.27 1.14 -12.28
N GLY A 56 -7.55 2.02 -11.61
CA GLY A 56 -8.00 2.87 -10.53
C GLY A 56 -8.32 4.26 -11.07
N ARG A 57 -8.95 5.08 -10.23
CA ARG A 57 -9.11 6.51 -10.52
C ARG A 57 -7.73 7.10 -10.82
N ARG A 58 -7.63 7.96 -11.86
CA ARG A 58 -6.39 8.65 -12.29
C ARG A 58 -5.57 9.09 -11.07
N SER A 59 -4.58 8.28 -10.73
CA SER A 59 -3.67 8.47 -9.60
C SER A 59 -2.30 8.15 -10.15
N ASP A 60 -1.33 9.06 -9.96
CA ASP A 60 0.06 8.86 -10.36
C ASP A 60 0.76 7.72 -9.57
N ASN A 61 0.03 7.01 -8.70
CA ASN A 61 0.57 6.03 -7.76
C ASN A 61 -0.04 4.64 -7.96
N ARG A 62 0.53 3.87 -8.90
CA ARG A 62 0.19 2.46 -9.19
C ARG A 62 0.20 1.55 -7.95
N VAL A 63 1.01 1.93 -6.96
CA VAL A 63 1.13 1.21 -5.69
C VAL A 63 0.01 1.59 -4.69
N GLN A 64 -0.75 2.65 -4.90
CA GLN A 64 -2.00 2.87 -4.16
C GLN A 64 -3.15 2.10 -4.82
N GLU A 65 -3.20 2.16 -6.15
CA GLU A 65 -4.20 1.51 -6.98
C GLU A 65 -4.31 0.00 -6.73
N VAL A 66 -3.20 -0.76 -6.77
CA VAL A 66 -3.26 -2.21 -6.48
C VAL A 66 -3.61 -2.53 -5.00
N SER A 67 -3.43 -1.60 -4.05
CA SER A 67 -3.94 -1.78 -2.66
C SER A 67 -5.46 -1.62 -2.61
N GLU A 68 -5.96 -0.56 -3.25
CA GLU A 68 -7.40 -0.29 -3.34
C GLU A 68 -8.12 -1.42 -4.08
N ILE A 69 -7.53 -1.92 -5.18
CA ILE A 69 -8.04 -3.09 -5.90
C ILE A 69 -8.07 -4.32 -5.00
N SER A 70 -6.96 -4.65 -4.30
CA SER A 70 -6.90 -5.84 -3.45
C SER A 70 -7.96 -5.80 -2.33
N ARG A 71 -8.14 -4.66 -1.66
CA ARG A 71 -9.20 -4.47 -0.65
C ARG A 71 -10.60 -4.62 -1.24
N GLY A 72 -10.85 -4.00 -2.39
CA GLY A 72 -12.15 -4.08 -3.05
C GLY A 72 -12.49 -5.51 -3.50
N LEU A 73 -11.49 -6.27 -3.96
CA LEU A 73 -11.67 -7.69 -4.31
C LEU A 73 -11.92 -8.54 -3.06
N LYS A 74 -11.22 -8.27 -1.95
CA LYS A 74 -11.48 -8.94 -0.68
C LYS A 74 -12.90 -8.68 -0.16
N ALA A 75 -13.38 -7.45 -0.29
CA ALA A 75 -14.75 -7.08 0.04
C ALA A 75 -15.76 -7.82 -0.85
N LEU A 76 -15.50 -7.88 -2.17
CA LEU A 76 -16.33 -8.63 -3.12
C LEU A 76 -16.41 -10.12 -2.78
N ALA A 77 -15.28 -10.76 -2.47
CA ALA A 77 -15.23 -12.17 -2.09
C ALA A 77 -16.08 -12.46 -0.85
N ARG A 78 -16.00 -11.59 0.17
CA ARG A 78 -16.82 -11.69 1.38
C ARG A 78 -18.31 -11.46 1.10
N GLU A 79 -18.61 -10.50 0.24
CA GLU A 79 -19.97 -10.12 -0.10
C GLU A 79 -20.70 -11.21 -0.87
N LEU A 80 -20.05 -11.80 -1.87
CA LEU A 80 -20.61 -12.92 -2.64
C LEU A 80 -20.48 -14.26 -1.90
N ASN A 81 -19.69 -14.30 -0.83
CA ASN A 81 -19.32 -15.53 -0.11
C ASN A 81 -18.69 -16.59 -1.05
N VAL A 82 -17.79 -16.14 -1.92
CA VAL A 82 -17.09 -17.00 -2.91
C VAL A 82 -15.57 -16.85 -2.76
N PRO A 83 -14.80 -17.93 -2.99
CA PRO A 83 -13.36 -17.83 -3.20
C PRO A 83 -13.03 -16.88 -4.35
N LEU A 84 -11.99 -16.06 -4.15
CA LEU A 84 -11.46 -15.18 -5.17
C LEU A 84 -9.94 -15.39 -5.30
N ILE A 85 -9.51 -15.70 -6.52
CA ILE A 85 -8.11 -15.85 -6.89
C ILE A 85 -7.73 -14.69 -7.80
N ALA A 86 -6.68 -13.96 -7.43
CA ALA A 86 -6.14 -12.89 -8.25
C ALA A 86 -4.67 -13.16 -8.57
N LEU A 87 -4.33 -13.10 -9.85
CA LEU A 87 -2.96 -13.19 -10.31
C LEU A 87 -2.29 -11.83 -10.14
N SER A 88 -1.06 -11.84 -9.64
CA SER A 88 -0.24 -10.64 -9.48
C SER A 88 1.13 -10.90 -10.06
N GLN A 89 1.55 -10.05 -10.99
CA GLN A 89 2.92 -10.07 -11.50
C GLN A 89 3.91 -9.56 -10.43
N LEU A 90 5.04 -10.25 -10.26
CA LEU A 90 6.11 -9.80 -9.38
C LEU A 90 6.92 -8.66 -9.98
N SER A 91 7.58 -7.87 -9.13
CA SER A 91 8.56 -6.88 -9.58
C SER A 91 9.73 -7.57 -10.32
N ARG A 92 10.20 -6.96 -11.41
CA ARG A 92 11.40 -7.43 -12.14
C ARG A 92 12.68 -7.34 -11.33
N ALA A 93 12.68 -6.62 -10.20
CA ALA A 93 13.82 -6.54 -9.29
C ALA A 93 14.29 -7.91 -8.77
N VAL A 94 13.42 -8.92 -8.76
CA VAL A 94 13.79 -10.31 -8.41
C VAL A 94 14.89 -10.87 -9.29
N GLU A 95 14.95 -10.46 -10.57
CA GLU A 95 15.92 -10.99 -11.54
C GLU A 95 17.36 -10.55 -11.26
N GLY A 96 17.53 -9.38 -10.64
CA GLY A 96 18.85 -8.82 -10.30
C GLY A 96 19.43 -9.32 -8.98
N ARG A 97 18.71 -10.16 -8.22
CA ARG A 97 19.18 -10.71 -6.94
C ARG A 97 20.08 -11.92 -7.15
N GLN A 98 20.96 -12.17 -6.19
CA GLN A 98 21.75 -13.40 -6.15
C GLN A 98 20.86 -14.65 -5.94
N SER A 99 19.78 -14.51 -5.17
CA SER A 99 18.74 -15.54 -5.04
C SER A 99 17.46 -15.05 -5.71
N HIS A 100 16.92 -15.84 -6.63
CA HIS A 100 15.67 -15.57 -7.35
C HIS A 100 14.43 -16.11 -6.67
N VAL A 101 14.56 -16.62 -5.44
CA VAL A 101 13.42 -17.14 -4.68
C VAL A 101 12.45 -15.97 -4.37
N PRO A 102 11.16 -16.12 -4.71
CA PRO A 102 10.17 -15.09 -4.50
C PRO A 102 9.80 -14.96 -3.02
N MET A 103 9.56 -13.72 -2.60
CA MET A 103 9.23 -13.33 -1.24
C MET A 103 8.08 -12.32 -1.24
N LEU A 104 7.44 -12.10 -0.09
CA LEU A 104 6.31 -11.16 0.03
C LEU A 104 6.64 -9.75 -0.47
N SER A 105 7.89 -9.30 -0.30
CA SER A 105 8.35 -8.03 -0.85
C SER A 105 8.53 -7.99 -2.37
N ASP A 106 8.32 -9.08 -3.10
CA ASP A 106 8.30 -9.10 -4.57
C ASP A 106 6.90 -8.90 -5.15
N LEU A 107 5.82 -9.21 -4.40
CA LEU A 107 4.44 -8.84 -4.77
C LEU A 107 4.26 -7.33 -4.83
N ARG A 108 5.08 -6.64 -4.05
CA ARG A 108 5.28 -5.21 -4.06
C ARG A 108 6.48 -4.86 -3.23
N GLU A 109 7.09 -3.76 -3.63
CA GLU A 109 8.13 -3.02 -2.95
C GLU A 109 7.66 -2.60 -1.53
N SER A 110 7.62 -3.58 -0.64
CA SER A 110 7.20 -3.42 0.74
C SER A 110 8.31 -2.69 1.47
N GLY A 111 7.98 -1.49 1.91
CA GLY A 111 8.84 -0.64 2.69
C GLY A 111 9.08 -1.22 4.07
N CYS A 112 10.29 -1.15 4.57
CA CYS A 112 10.61 -1.61 5.92
C CYS A 112 11.39 -0.54 6.68
N LEU A 113 11.36 -0.63 8.01
CA LEU A 113 11.98 0.31 8.94
C LEU A 113 13.12 -0.37 9.69
N THR A 114 14.14 0.38 10.08
CA THR A 114 15.24 -0.18 10.90
C THR A 114 14.76 -0.59 12.30
N GLY A 115 15.43 -1.58 12.92
CA GLY A 115 15.03 -2.11 14.22
C GLY A 115 14.97 -1.11 15.37
N GLU A 116 15.74 -0.02 15.27
CA GLU A 116 15.80 1.06 16.25
C GLU A 116 14.63 2.05 16.15
N SER A 117 13.78 1.90 15.13
CA SER A 117 12.61 2.76 14.93
C SER A 117 11.63 2.61 16.10
N LEU A 118 11.25 3.74 16.70
CA LEU A 118 10.42 3.89 17.88
C LEU A 118 8.95 4.02 17.51
N VAL A 119 8.18 2.98 17.79
CA VAL A 119 6.73 2.94 17.58
C VAL A 119 6.03 3.45 18.83
N TYR A 120 5.11 4.40 18.66
CA TYR A 120 4.33 4.94 19.78
C TYR A 120 3.15 4.02 20.13
N LEU A 121 3.08 3.61 21.40
CA LEU A 121 2.00 2.77 21.94
C LEU A 121 1.04 3.64 22.78
N PRO A 122 -0.16 3.98 22.28
CA PRO A 122 -1.09 4.87 22.98
C PRO A 122 -1.55 4.32 24.33
N ASP A 123 -1.76 3.01 24.44
CA ASP A 123 -2.24 2.37 25.67
C ASP A 123 -1.21 2.46 26.82
N GLU A 124 0.07 2.57 26.48
CA GLU A 124 1.17 2.66 27.44
C GLU A 124 1.73 4.08 27.60
N GLY A 125 1.34 5.03 26.73
CA GLY A 125 1.87 6.39 26.70
C GLY A 125 3.38 6.49 26.42
N ARG A 126 3.99 5.46 25.82
CA ARG A 126 5.45 5.39 25.60
C ARG A 126 5.80 4.78 24.25
N TYR A 127 7.07 4.96 23.87
CA TYR A 127 7.63 4.37 22.66
C TYR A 127 8.27 3.01 22.94
N ARG A 128 8.21 2.12 21.96
CA ARG A 128 8.99 0.88 21.93
C ARG A 128 9.70 0.73 20.59
N ARG A 129 10.92 0.19 20.62
CA ARG A 129 11.63 -0.17 19.39
C ARG A 129 10.88 -1.25 18.63
N ILE A 130 10.79 -1.14 17.31
CA ILE A 130 10.07 -2.07 16.45
C ILE A 130 10.63 -3.49 16.54
N ASN A 131 11.95 -3.66 16.71
CA ASN A 131 12.56 -4.97 16.89
C ASN A 131 12.09 -5.68 18.17
N ALA A 132 11.77 -4.94 19.24
CA ALA A 132 11.27 -5.47 20.50
C ALA A 132 9.76 -5.79 20.46
N LEU A 133 9.08 -5.46 19.36
CA LEU A 133 7.68 -5.78 19.11
C LEU A 133 7.51 -7.08 18.31
N VAL A 134 8.58 -7.60 17.70
CA VAL A 134 8.52 -8.83 16.88
C VAL A 134 7.90 -9.99 17.66
N GLY A 135 6.94 -10.68 17.04
CA GLY A 135 6.21 -11.79 17.64
C GLY A 135 5.14 -11.41 18.67
N LYS A 136 5.00 -10.12 19.02
CA LYS A 136 3.92 -9.64 19.89
C LYS A 136 2.68 -9.28 19.07
N THR A 137 1.52 -9.45 19.68
CA THR A 137 0.21 -9.12 19.12
C THR A 137 -0.68 -8.51 20.21
N GLY A 138 -1.84 -7.96 19.82
CA GLY A 138 -2.85 -7.49 20.78
C GLY A 138 -2.51 -6.16 21.46
N PHE A 139 -1.62 -5.36 20.87
CA PHE A 139 -1.34 -3.99 21.30
C PHE A 139 -1.78 -3.00 20.22
N ASN A 140 -2.11 -1.77 20.62
CA ASN A 140 -2.48 -0.72 19.69
C ASN A 140 -1.28 0.16 19.33
N VAL A 141 -1.37 0.77 18.14
CA VAL A 141 -0.54 1.89 17.69
C VAL A 141 -1.46 3.04 17.28
N LEU A 142 -0.95 4.26 17.25
CA LEU A 142 -1.69 5.37 16.65
C LEU A 142 -1.52 5.38 15.13
N ALA A 143 -2.62 5.54 14.42
CA ALA A 143 -2.70 5.67 12.98
C ALA A 143 -3.49 6.94 12.60
N VAL A 144 -3.17 7.55 11.46
CA VAL A 144 -3.95 8.67 10.90
C VAL A 144 -5.09 8.11 10.06
N ASN A 145 -6.31 8.53 10.37
CA ASN A 145 -7.45 8.38 9.47
C ASN A 145 -7.41 9.51 8.42
N THR A 146 -7.11 9.19 7.17
CA THR A 146 -6.95 10.19 6.10
C THR A 146 -8.27 10.77 5.58
N GLU A 147 -9.42 10.24 6.01
CA GLU A 147 -10.74 10.78 5.66
C GLU A 147 -11.11 11.98 6.55
N ILE A 148 -10.80 11.89 7.84
CA ILE A 148 -11.12 12.94 8.83
C ILE A 148 -9.89 13.63 9.43
N TRP A 149 -8.69 13.20 9.04
CA TRP A 149 -7.38 13.70 9.49
C TRP A 149 -7.19 13.68 11.02
N LYS A 150 -7.72 12.64 11.68
CA LYS A 150 -7.60 12.40 13.12
C LYS A 150 -6.73 11.19 13.43
N LEU A 151 -6.09 11.23 14.59
CA LEU A 151 -5.32 10.09 15.12
C LEU A 151 -6.25 9.13 15.84
N GLU A 152 -6.15 7.86 15.50
CA GLU A 152 -6.97 6.80 16.07
C GLU A 152 -6.11 5.60 16.49
N PRO A 153 -6.40 4.96 17.64
CA PRO A 153 -5.79 3.69 17.98
C PRO A 153 -6.21 2.59 16.99
N CYS A 154 -5.24 1.80 16.55
CA CYS A 154 -5.44 0.64 15.69
C CYS A 154 -4.64 -0.55 16.22
N ALA A 155 -5.27 -1.73 16.22
CA ALA A 155 -4.64 -2.95 16.67
C ALA A 155 -3.53 -3.40 15.70
N VAL A 156 -2.40 -3.81 16.26
CA VAL A 156 -1.33 -4.50 15.54
C VAL A 156 -1.59 -5.99 15.56
N THR A 157 -1.71 -6.58 14.37
CA THR A 157 -1.95 -8.02 14.21
C THR A 157 -0.66 -8.81 14.05
N LYS A 158 0.42 -8.19 13.59
CA LYS A 158 1.73 -8.84 13.41
C LYS A 158 2.87 -7.83 13.43
N ALA A 159 4.02 -8.26 13.96
CA ALA A 159 5.29 -7.55 13.89
C ALA A 159 6.37 -8.55 13.47
N PHE A 160 7.16 -8.23 12.44
CA PHE A 160 8.07 -9.19 11.82
C PHE A 160 9.35 -8.55 11.28
N CYS A 161 10.40 -9.36 11.17
CA CYS A 161 11.66 -9.02 10.51
C CYS A 161 11.60 -9.45 9.04
N THR A 162 12.09 -8.62 8.11
CA THR A 162 12.11 -8.91 6.68
C THR A 162 13.53 -9.11 6.12
N GLY A 163 14.52 -9.24 7.00
CA GLY A 163 15.93 -9.46 6.63
C GLY A 163 16.75 -8.19 6.65
N VAL A 164 17.91 -8.22 6.00
CA VAL A 164 18.83 -7.07 5.87
C VAL A 164 18.60 -6.40 4.52
N LYS A 165 18.42 -5.08 4.50
CA LYS A 165 18.17 -4.30 3.28
C LYS A 165 18.91 -2.97 3.30
N PRO A 166 19.22 -2.38 2.14
CA PRO A 166 19.68 -1.00 2.05
C PRO A 166 18.65 -0.03 2.62
N VAL A 167 19.12 0.90 3.46
CA VAL A 167 18.30 1.91 4.12
C VAL A 167 18.80 3.31 3.83
N TYR A 168 17.90 4.27 3.95
CA TYR A 168 18.14 5.69 3.82
C TYR A 168 17.69 6.38 5.10
N ARG A 169 18.45 7.38 5.52
CA ARG A 169 18.12 8.28 6.62
C ARG A 169 17.36 9.47 6.06
N LEU A 170 16.13 9.66 6.52
CA LEU A 170 15.32 10.84 6.28
C LEU A 170 15.32 11.70 7.55
N THR A 171 15.61 12.99 7.40
CA THR A 171 15.57 13.97 8.49
C THR A 171 14.59 15.09 8.15
N THR A 172 13.76 15.48 9.10
CA THR A 172 12.81 16.60 8.98
C THR A 172 13.34 17.86 9.69
N ARG A 173 12.72 19.00 9.41
CA ARG A 173 13.13 20.31 9.94
C ARG A 173 12.94 20.44 11.45
N LEU A 174 11.99 19.74 12.06
CA LEU A 174 11.87 19.59 13.52
C LEU A 174 12.91 18.64 14.13
N GLY A 175 13.80 18.07 13.32
CA GLY A 175 14.83 17.12 13.77
C GLY A 175 14.31 15.70 13.95
N ARG A 176 13.11 15.37 13.48
CA ARG A 176 12.66 13.97 13.45
C ARG A 176 13.49 13.22 12.41
N MET A 177 13.91 12.01 12.77
CA MET A 177 14.77 11.21 11.93
C MET A 177 14.23 9.79 11.87
N ILE A 178 14.20 9.21 10.67
CA ILE A 178 13.84 7.81 10.47
C ILE A 178 14.79 7.16 9.46
N ARG A 179 15.10 5.88 9.67
CA ARG A 179 15.81 5.06 8.70
C ARG A 179 14.87 3.98 8.16
N ALA A 180 14.72 3.97 6.84
CA ALA A 180 13.81 3.09 6.14
C ALA A 180 14.36 2.69 4.76
N THR A 181 13.81 1.64 4.17
CA THR A 181 14.15 1.25 2.79
C THR A 181 13.62 2.28 1.79
N GLY A 182 14.24 2.39 0.61
CA GLY A 182 13.87 3.40 -0.41
C GLY A 182 12.41 3.34 -0.86
N ASN A 183 11.84 2.14 -0.93
CA ASN A 183 10.44 1.91 -1.25
C ASN A 183 9.45 2.19 -0.10
N HIS A 184 9.93 2.49 1.10
CA HIS A 184 9.05 2.76 2.25
C HIS A 184 8.32 4.08 2.08
N LYS A 185 7.01 4.08 2.38
CA LYS A 185 6.15 5.22 2.07
C LYS A 185 5.84 6.07 3.29
N PHE A 186 5.83 7.37 3.06
CA PHE A 186 5.45 8.39 4.03
C PHE A 186 4.27 9.20 3.48
N LEU A 187 3.42 9.66 4.38
CA LEU A 187 2.25 10.45 4.00
C LEU A 187 2.70 11.88 3.71
N THR A 188 2.44 12.35 2.48
CA THR A 188 2.62 13.74 2.06
C THR A 188 1.28 14.41 1.84
N ILE A 189 1.28 15.72 1.60
CA ILE A 189 0.06 16.47 1.26
C ILE A 189 -0.62 15.98 -0.03
N ASN A 190 0.15 15.33 -0.91
CA ASN A 190 -0.34 14.74 -2.16
C ASN A 190 -0.57 13.22 -2.04
N GLY A 191 -0.63 12.69 -0.82
CA GLY A 191 -0.78 11.26 -0.54
C GLY A 191 0.56 10.56 -0.27
N TRP A 192 0.53 9.22 -0.28
CA TRP A 192 1.65 8.37 0.11
C TRP A 192 2.76 8.35 -0.94
N GLN A 193 3.99 8.73 -0.58
CA GLN A 193 5.13 8.74 -1.49
C GLN A 193 6.27 7.88 -0.94
N ARG A 194 7.00 7.20 -1.83
CA ARG A 194 8.17 6.38 -1.46
C ARG A 194 9.33 7.27 -1.05
N LEU A 195 10.15 6.81 -0.11
CA LEU A 195 11.33 7.52 0.35
C LEU A 195 12.24 7.91 -0.82
N ASP A 196 12.51 6.99 -1.74
CA ASP A 196 13.35 7.21 -2.92
C ASP A 196 12.76 8.17 -3.97
N SER A 197 11.48 8.50 -3.86
CA SER A 197 10.80 9.51 -4.69
C SER A 197 10.67 10.88 -4.00
N LEU A 198 11.02 10.96 -2.72
CA LEU A 198 10.97 12.21 -1.96
C LEU A 198 12.22 13.05 -2.23
N ALA A 199 12.08 14.35 -2.00
CA ALA A 199 13.17 15.31 -2.10
C ALA A 199 13.08 16.32 -0.95
N PRO A 200 14.20 16.94 -0.55
CA PRO A 200 14.19 18.07 0.38
C PRO A 200 13.20 19.17 -0.04
N GLY A 201 12.57 19.83 0.94
CA GLY A 201 11.52 20.83 0.72
C GLY A 201 10.10 20.27 0.59
N ARG A 202 9.94 18.95 0.42
CA ARG A 202 8.63 18.28 0.54
C ARG A 202 8.21 18.19 2.01
N HIS A 203 6.91 18.06 2.25
CA HIS A 203 6.34 18.01 3.60
C HIS A 203 5.78 16.62 3.90
N LEU A 204 6.11 16.09 5.08
CA LEU A 204 5.60 14.83 5.61
C LEU A 204 4.57 15.09 6.71
N ALA A 205 3.64 14.17 6.84
CA ALA A 205 2.70 14.13 7.95
C ALA A 205 3.39 13.59 9.21
N LEU A 206 3.29 14.36 10.29
CA LEU A 206 3.71 14.05 11.64
C LEU A 206 2.48 14.21 12.57
N PRO A 207 2.42 13.55 13.73
CA PRO A 207 1.38 13.83 14.71
C PRO A 207 1.63 15.19 15.39
N ARG A 208 0.59 16.02 15.52
CA ARG A 208 0.68 17.34 16.19
C ARG A 208 0.90 17.22 17.69
N ARG A 209 0.25 16.23 18.31
CA ARG A 209 0.25 16.02 19.75
C ARG A 209 0.26 14.52 20.02
N LEU A 210 1.16 14.09 20.90
CA LEU A 210 1.18 12.75 21.45
C LEU A 210 1.24 12.87 22.97
N ASN A 211 0.53 11.99 23.66
CA ASN A 211 0.57 11.90 25.11
C ASN A 211 1.81 11.08 25.51
N SER A 212 3.01 11.66 25.43
CA SER A 212 4.23 10.99 25.87
C SER A 212 4.90 11.73 27.03
N THR A 213 5.43 10.98 27.99
CA THR A 213 6.09 11.50 29.19
C THR A 213 7.51 12.01 28.92
N SER A 214 8.00 11.94 27.67
CA SER A 214 9.38 12.28 27.31
C SER A 214 9.48 12.98 25.95
N GLN A 215 9.47 14.31 26.05
CA GLN A 215 10.11 15.33 25.20
C GLN A 215 9.49 15.88 23.90
N VAL A 216 9.67 17.21 23.84
CA VAL A 216 9.41 18.25 22.83
C VAL A 216 7.94 18.45 22.44
N LEU A 217 7.25 19.23 23.27
CA LEU A 217 6.08 20.02 22.84
C LEU A 217 6.45 20.73 21.54
N ILE A 218 5.74 20.42 20.45
CA ILE A 218 5.75 21.22 19.23
C ILE A 218 4.99 22.52 19.58
N SER A 219 5.65 23.43 20.30
CA SER A 219 5.04 24.66 20.83
C SER A 219 5.26 25.87 19.94
N ASP A 220 5.90 25.72 18.77
CA ASP A 220 6.20 26.84 17.89
C ASP A 220 5.05 27.05 16.88
N THR A 221 4.02 27.79 17.30
CA THR A 221 2.77 28.05 16.56
C THR A 221 2.98 28.69 15.19
N ASN A 222 4.13 29.33 14.96
CA ASN A 222 4.49 29.95 13.69
C ASN A 222 4.92 28.96 12.58
N ARG A 223 5.07 27.66 12.91
CA ARG A 223 5.54 26.63 11.97
C ARG A 223 4.46 25.61 11.59
N ASP A 224 3.33 25.60 12.30
CA ASP A 224 2.19 24.71 12.04
C ASP A 224 1.34 25.26 10.87
N VAL A 225 1.81 24.99 9.66
CA VAL A 225 1.22 25.47 8.41
C VAL A 225 0.74 24.32 7.53
N ILE A 226 -0.30 24.58 6.75
CA ILE A 226 -0.78 23.71 5.68
C ILE A 226 0.02 24.02 4.39
N PRO A 227 0.71 23.04 3.77
CA PRO A 227 1.59 23.27 2.63
C PRO A 227 0.88 23.91 1.45
N ARG A 228 1.56 24.86 0.77
CA ARG A 228 1.03 25.57 -0.42
C ARG A 228 0.48 24.69 -1.56
N ALA A 229 0.82 23.40 -1.59
CA ALA A 229 0.29 22.46 -2.57
C ALA A 229 -1.25 22.40 -2.58
N ILE A 230 -1.89 22.63 -1.42
CA ILE A 230 -3.36 22.67 -1.25
C ILE A 230 -4.05 23.70 -2.14
N TRP A 231 -3.37 24.76 -2.56
CA TRP A 231 -3.95 25.74 -3.46
C TRP A 231 -4.37 25.10 -4.78
N ARG A 232 -3.49 24.27 -5.36
CA ARG A 232 -3.75 23.60 -6.63
C ARG A 232 -4.62 22.37 -6.47
N SER A 233 -4.42 21.59 -5.39
CA SER A 233 -5.12 20.31 -5.23
C SER A 233 -6.52 20.43 -4.63
N MET A 234 -6.81 21.46 -3.83
CA MET A 234 -8.09 21.58 -3.10
C MET A 234 -8.80 22.91 -3.37
N VAL A 235 -8.08 24.04 -3.21
CA VAL A 235 -8.72 25.38 -3.22
C VAL A 235 -9.17 25.81 -4.61
N VAL A 236 -8.30 25.73 -5.62
CA VAL A 236 -8.63 26.12 -6.99
C VAL A 236 -9.80 25.29 -7.56
N PRO A 237 -9.82 23.96 -7.41
CA PRO A 237 -11.00 23.16 -7.77
C PRO A 237 -12.28 23.62 -7.07
N ALA A 238 -12.25 23.85 -5.75
CA ALA A 238 -13.42 24.31 -4.99
C ALA A 238 -13.92 25.69 -5.45
N MET A 239 -13.00 26.62 -5.73
CA MET A 239 -13.33 27.92 -6.31
C MET A 239 -14.02 27.80 -7.67
N GLN A 240 -13.58 26.88 -8.53
CA GLN A 240 -14.22 26.62 -9.83
C GLN A 240 -15.63 26.06 -9.65
N THR A 241 -15.83 25.10 -8.75
CA THR A 241 -17.14 24.52 -8.45
C THR A 241 -18.13 25.56 -7.93
N MET A 242 -17.67 26.49 -7.08
CA MET A 242 -18.51 27.56 -6.53
C MET A 242 -18.55 28.85 -7.36
N ALA A 243 -17.88 28.87 -8.52
CA ALA A 243 -17.72 30.05 -9.38
C ALA A 243 -17.19 31.30 -8.62
N ILE A 244 -16.24 31.09 -7.71
CA ILE A 244 -15.62 32.16 -6.91
C ILE A 244 -14.33 32.63 -7.59
N THR A 245 -14.22 33.94 -7.82
CA THR A 245 -13.01 34.54 -8.38
C THR A 245 -11.94 34.72 -7.32
N THR A 246 -10.66 34.74 -7.72
CA THR A 246 -9.52 35.05 -6.83
C THR A 246 -9.73 36.33 -6.02
N ARG A 247 -10.26 37.38 -6.66
CA ARG A 247 -10.54 38.66 -6.01
C ARG A 247 -11.61 38.53 -4.94
N ARG A 248 -12.70 37.78 -5.22
CA ARG A 248 -13.77 37.55 -4.25
C ARG A 248 -13.30 36.68 -3.08
N MET A 249 -12.52 35.63 -3.36
CA MET A 249 -11.93 34.78 -2.31
C MET A 249 -11.01 35.60 -1.41
N GLN A 250 -10.10 36.40 -1.97
CA GLN A 250 -9.17 37.23 -1.19
C GLN A 250 -9.90 38.28 -0.34
N ALA A 251 -10.95 38.90 -0.89
CA ALA A 251 -11.81 39.80 -0.13
C ALA A 251 -12.55 39.09 1.02
N ALA A 252 -13.01 37.84 0.82
CA ALA A 252 -13.69 37.05 1.83
C ALA A 252 -12.79 36.56 2.98
N ILE A 253 -11.47 36.62 2.81
CA ILE A 253 -10.48 36.29 3.85
C ILE A 253 -9.71 37.52 4.35
N ASP A 254 -10.32 38.71 4.22
CA ASP A 254 -9.78 40.01 4.65
C ASP A 254 -8.35 40.29 4.14
N THR A 255 -8.02 39.81 2.94
CA THR A 255 -6.70 39.97 2.31
C THR A 255 -6.80 40.96 1.16
N ALA A 256 -5.96 42.01 1.18
CA ALA A 256 -5.82 42.92 0.04
C ALA A 256 -5.44 42.16 -1.24
N TYR A 257 -6.05 42.53 -2.37
CA TYR A 257 -5.85 41.80 -3.62
C TYR A 257 -4.38 41.81 -4.06
N CYS A 258 -3.76 40.63 -4.10
CA CYS A 258 -2.33 40.47 -4.40
C CYS A 258 -2.06 39.54 -5.61
N GLY A 259 -3.08 39.33 -6.44
CA GLY A 259 -3.01 38.47 -7.61
C GLY A 259 -2.73 37.01 -7.22
N THR A 260 -1.77 36.37 -7.88
CA THR A 260 -1.42 34.95 -7.67
C THR A 260 -0.36 34.72 -6.59
N THR A 261 0.19 35.78 -6.00
CA THR A 261 1.25 35.70 -4.97
C THR A 261 0.82 34.84 -3.78
N LEU A 262 -0.45 34.93 -3.39
CA LEU A 262 -1.05 34.14 -2.32
C LEU A 262 -0.89 32.62 -2.55
N TYR A 263 -0.94 32.16 -3.80
CA TYR A 263 -0.85 30.74 -4.14
C TYR A 263 0.54 30.14 -3.95
N ASN A 264 1.56 30.98 -3.75
CA ASN A 264 2.93 30.54 -3.48
C ASN A 264 3.22 30.38 -1.98
N GLN A 265 2.26 30.72 -1.11
CA GLN A 265 2.43 30.70 0.35
C GLN A 265 1.74 29.49 0.98
N SER A 266 2.36 28.90 2.01
CA SER A 266 1.67 27.98 2.90
C SER A 266 0.70 28.74 3.79
N LEU A 267 -0.37 28.09 4.24
CA LEU A 267 -1.42 28.72 5.04
C LEU A 267 -1.26 28.39 6.52
N SER A 268 -1.40 29.37 7.41
CA SER A 268 -1.69 29.05 8.81
C SER A 268 -3.04 28.33 8.91
N ARG A 269 -3.28 27.57 9.98
CA ARG A 269 -4.56 26.86 10.16
C ARG A 269 -5.76 27.78 10.21
N GLU A 270 -5.66 28.89 10.93
CA GLU A 270 -6.70 29.92 10.99
C GLU A 270 -7.02 30.45 9.58
N ARG A 271 -5.97 30.76 8.80
CA ARG A 271 -6.17 31.24 7.43
C ARG A 271 -6.72 30.15 6.51
N ALA A 272 -6.31 28.90 6.70
CA ALA A 272 -6.86 27.76 5.97
C ALA A 272 -8.36 27.57 6.27
N LEU A 273 -8.81 27.79 7.52
CA LEU A 273 -10.23 27.79 7.89
C LEU A 273 -11.00 28.90 7.18
N HIS A 274 -10.48 30.13 7.19
CA HIS A 274 -11.13 31.23 6.48
C HIS A 274 -11.21 30.97 4.97
N VAL A 275 -10.15 30.44 4.35
CA VAL A 275 -10.16 30.05 2.93
C VAL A 275 -11.18 28.93 2.69
N ALA A 276 -11.21 27.90 3.55
CA ALA A 276 -12.15 26.79 3.44
C ALA A 276 -13.60 27.27 3.51
N GLN A 277 -13.91 28.17 4.44
CA GLN A 277 -15.23 28.77 4.56
C GLN A 277 -15.58 29.65 3.35
N ALA A 278 -14.63 30.46 2.87
CA ALA A 278 -14.84 31.33 1.72
C ALA A 278 -15.12 30.56 0.44
N VAL A 279 -14.49 29.38 0.25
CA VAL A 279 -14.59 28.56 -0.97
C VAL A 279 -15.39 27.27 -0.79
N GLY A 280 -16.09 27.10 0.34
CA GLY A 280 -16.91 25.93 0.67
C GLY A 280 -16.18 24.58 0.58
N CYS A 281 -14.91 24.54 0.98
CA CYS A 281 -14.07 23.34 0.87
C CYS A 281 -13.96 22.60 2.22
N ASP A 282 -14.80 21.59 2.42
CA ASP A 282 -14.79 20.76 3.64
C ASP A 282 -13.47 20.00 3.84
N GLU A 283 -12.83 19.54 2.76
CA GLU A 283 -11.53 18.86 2.82
C GLU A 283 -10.44 19.75 3.43
N LEU A 284 -10.40 21.03 3.02
CA LEU A 284 -9.46 22.00 3.59
C LEU A 284 -9.79 22.32 5.05
N ARG A 285 -11.08 22.38 5.41
CA ARG A 285 -11.52 22.59 6.79
C ARG A 285 -11.05 21.45 7.69
N LEU A 286 -11.29 20.20 7.29
CA LEU A 286 -10.82 19.00 8.02
C LEU A 286 -9.30 19.01 8.19
N LEU A 287 -8.57 19.39 7.13
CA LEU A 287 -7.12 19.46 7.18
C LEU A 287 -6.62 20.57 8.13
N ALA A 288 -7.30 21.71 8.19
CA ALA A 288 -6.96 22.80 9.11
C ALA A 288 -7.21 22.41 10.58
N GLU A 289 -8.23 21.61 10.86
CA GLU A 289 -8.60 21.11 12.19
C GLU A 289 -7.90 19.78 12.57
N SER A 290 -7.07 19.25 11.67
CA SER A 290 -6.44 17.95 11.79
C SER A 290 -5.50 17.78 12.97
N ASP A 291 -5.21 16.52 13.31
CA ASP A 291 -4.17 16.12 14.26
C ASP A 291 -2.80 15.94 13.60
N VAL A 292 -2.67 16.35 12.33
CA VAL A 292 -1.48 16.15 11.50
C VAL A 292 -0.70 17.46 11.31
N TYR A 293 0.58 17.45 11.66
CA TYR A 293 1.54 18.51 11.41
C TYR A 293 2.30 18.22 10.11
N TRP A 294 2.52 19.23 9.27
CA TRP A 294 3.27 19.06 8.02
C TRP A 294 4.69 19.59 8.18
N ASP A 295 5.66 18.69 8.35
CA ASP A 295 7.06 19.06 8.52
C ASP A 295 7.87 18.89 7.24
N GLU A 296 8.81 19.80 7.03
CA GLU A 296 9.63 19.83 5.83
C GLU A 296 10.78 18.83 5.93
N ILE A 297 11.04 18.08 4.86
CA ILE A 297 12.20 17.21 4.73
C ILE A 297 13.44 18.09 4.49
N VAL A 298 14.47 17.93 5.31
CA VAL A 298 15.73 18.66 5.17
C VAL A 298 16.81 17.84 4.48
N SER A 299 16.86 16.52 4.73
CA SER A 299 17.84 15.64 4.10
C SER A 299 17.32 14.23 3.92
N ILE A 300 17.80 13.58 2.86
CA ILE A 300 17.64 12.15 2.59
C ILE A 300 19.00 11.62 2.13
N GLU A 301 19.57 10.69 2.89
CA GLU A 301 20.93 10.21 2.70
C GLU A 301 20.98 8.67 2.76
N PRO A 302 21.78 7.99 1.92
CA PRO A 302 22.03 6.55 2.08
C PRO A 302 22.61 6.27 3.48
N ALA A 303 22.15 5.21 4.14
CA ALA A 303 22.51 4.88 5.51
C ALA A 303 23.01 3.44 5.69
N GLY A 304 23.49 2.79 4.61
CA GLY A 304 24.04 1.43 4.64
C GLY A 304 22.97 0.35 4.58
N GLU A 305 23.30 -0.85 5.03
CA GLU A 305 22.39 -1.99 5.11
C GLU A 305 22.15 -2.38 6.57
N GLU A 306 20.87 -2.58 6.93
CA GLU A 306 20.47 -2.90 8.29
C GLU A 306 19.36 -3.96 8.30
N ALA A 307 19.22 -4.67 9.42
CA ALA A 307 18.05 -5.51 9.66
C ALA A 307 16.80 -4.62 9.73
N VAL A 308 15.80 -4.97 8.92
CA VAL A 308 14.59 -4.19 8.75
C VAL A 308 13.33 -4.98 9.16
N TYR A 309 12.34 -4.23 9.62
CA TYR A 309 11.15 -4.72 10.28
C TYR A 309 9.92 -3.99 9.75
N ASP A 310 8.76 -4.58 9.96
CA ASP A 310 7.48 -3.96 9.65
C ASP A 310 6.38 -4.39 10.61
N LEU A 311 5.31 -3.59 10.67
CA LEU A 311 4.12 -3.82 11.47
C LEU A 311 2.88 -3.94 10.60
N THR A 312 2.05 -4.93 10.93
CA THR A 312 0.71 -5.05 10.38
C THR A 312 -0.30 -4.35 11.28
N VAL A 313 -0.77 -3.20 10.83
CA VAL A 313 -1.84 -2.42 11.48
C VAL A 313 -3.17 -2.67 10.80
N ASP A 314 -4.19 -3.03 11.59
CA ASP A 314 -5.54 -3.24 11.10
C ASP A 314 -6.25 -1.91 10.74
N ARG A 315 -7.25 -1.98 9.87
CA ARG A 315 -8.17 -0.89 9.47
C ARG A 315 -7.54 0.29 8.70
N LEU A 316 -6.59 1.01 9.29
CA LEU A 316 -6.04 2.26 8.72
C LEU A 316 -4.70 2.08 7.99
N HIS A 317 -4.03 0.93 8.17
CA HIS A 317 -2.82 0.53 7.44
C HIS A 317 -1.67 1.55 7.47
N ASN A 318 -1.55 2.31 8.56
CA ASN A 318 -0.45 3.20 8.82
C ASN A 318 -0.21 3.31 10.33
N PHE A 319 0.93 3.84 10.74
CA PHE A 319 1.23 4.08 12.15
C PHE A 319 2.25 5.19 12.36
N ILE A 320 2.31 5.69 13.59
CA ILE A 320 3.33 6.64 14.05
C ILE A 320 4.61 5.90 14.46
N VAL A 321 5.71 6.31 13.85
CA VAL A 321 7.05 5.80 14.15
C VAL A 321 8.09 6.92 14.04
N ASN A 322 8.95 7.07 15.06
CA ASN A 322 9.84 8.22 15.21
C ASN A 322 9.12 9.58 15.02
N ASP A 323 7.85 9.65 15.45
CA ASP A 323 6.95 10.78 15.25
C ASP A 323 6.66 11.15 13.79
N ILE A 324 6.76 10.18 12.89
CA ILE A 324 6.44 10.34 11.47
C ILE A 324 5.35 9.33 11.11
N VAL A 325 4.40 9.76 10.26
CA VAL A 325 3.33 8.88 9.75
C VAL A 325 3.90 8.00 8.64
N SER A 326 3.87 6.69 8.88
CA SER A 326 4.47 5.65 8.04
C SER A 326 3.42 4.65 7.56
N HIS A 327 3.54 4.20 6.32
CA HIS A 327 2.62 3.22 5.71
C HIS A 327 3.00 1.78 6.06
N ASN A 328 2.00 0.91 6.24
CA ASN A 328 2.16 -0.55 6.41
C ASN A 328 2.33 -1.26 5.05
N SER A 329 3.02 -2.38 4.98
CA SER A 329 3.07 -3.21 3.77
C SER A 329 1.70 -3.74 3.30
N ILE A 330 1.57 -3.93 1.98
CA ILE A 330 0.28 -4.15 1.28
C ILE A 330 -0.10 -5.64 1.21
N GLU A 331 0.77 -6.55 1.66
CA GLU A 331 0.53 -8.00 1.67
C GLU A 331 -0.76 -8.44 2.41
N GLN A 332 -1.46 -7.53 3.09
CA GLN A 332 -2.36 -7.83 4.20
C GLN A 332 -3.79 -8.22 3.79
N ASP A 333 -4.29 -7.79 2.64
CA ASP A 333 -5.69 -8.02 2.27
C ASP A 333 -5.96 -9.44 1.78
N ALA A 334 -4.95 -10.09 1.20
CA ALA A 334 -5.04 -11.49 0.79
C ALA A 334 -5.10 -12.42 2.02
N ASP A 335 -6.00 -13.41 2.03
CA ASP A 335 -6.00 -14.44 3.07
C ASP A 335 -4.82 -15.41 2.90
N ILE A 336 -4.50 -15.67 1.64
CA ILE A 336 -3.47 -16.60 1.20
C ILE A 336 -2.62 -15.91 0.14
N VAL A 337 -1.31 -16.08 0.23
CA VAL A 337 -0.35 -15.65 -0.78
C VAL A 337 0.51 -16.86 -1.14
N MET A 338 0.54 -17.17 -2.43
CA MET A 338 1.32 -18.26 -3.01
C MET A 338 2.24 -17.71 -4.09
N PHE A 339 3.48 -18.16 -4.10
CA PHE A 339 4.39 -17.96 -5.22
C PHE A 339 4.59 -19.25 -5.98
N ILE A 340 4.82 -19.12 -7.29
CA ILE A 340 5.28 -20.22 -8.13
C ILE A 340 6.76 -19.96 -8.40
N TYR A 341 7.63 -20.86 -7.95
CA TYR A 341 9.06 -20.80 -8.18
C TYR A 341 9.53 -22.03 -8.96
N ARG A 342 10.38 -21.81 -9.97
CA ARG A 342 10.98 -22.86 -10.78
C ARG A 342 12.47 -22.61 -10.89
N GLU A 343 13.25 -23.39 -10.16
CA GLU A 343 14.71 -23.23 -10.09
C GLU A 343 15.36 -23.37 -11.47
N GLU A 344 14.87 -24.30 -12.31
CA GLU A 344 15.37 -24.55 -13.68
C GLU A 344 15.30 -23.34 -14.64
N LEU A 345 14.52 -22.31 -14.30
CA LEU A 345 14.47 -21.07 -15.05
C LEU A 345 15.71 -20.20 -14.81
N TYR A 346 16.29 -20.28 -13.61
CA TYR A 346 17.40 -19.44 -13.15
C TYR A 346 18.73 -20.19 -13.13
N ASP A 347 18.71 -21.47 -12.81
CA ASP A 347 19.87 -22.37 -12.86
C ASP A 347 19.60 -23.50 -13.86
N LYS A 348 20.43 -23.64 -14.90
CA LYS A 348 20.28 -24.69 -15.92
C LYS A 348 20.84 -26.04 -15.49
N ASP A 349 21.68 -26.05 -14.47
CA ASP A 349 22.39 -27.23 -14.00
C ASP A 349 21.75 -27.82 -12.73
N THR A 350 20.67 -27.21 -12.21
CA THR A 350 19.91 -27.75 -11.07
C THR A 350 19.42 -29.19 -11.29
N ASP A 351 19.44 -29.97 -10.22
CA ASP A 351 18.84 -31.31 -10.15
C ASP A 351 17.28 -31.26 -10.10
N LYS A 352 16.68 -30.08 -9.89
CA LYS A 352 15.23 -29.89 -9.78
C LYS A 352 14.52 -29.64 -11.12
N LYS A 353 15.01 -30.25 -12.20
CA LYS A 353 14.41 -30.10 -13.54
C LYS A 353 12.97 -30.62 -13.58
N GLY A 354 12.07 -29.84 -14.17
CA GLY A 354 10.65 -30.16 -14.22
C GLY A 354 9.95 -30.09 -12.87
N ILE A 355 10.53 -29.45 -11.84
CA ILE A 355 9.88 -29.21 -10.56
C ILE A 355 9.48 -27.73 -10.48
N ALA A 356 8.22 -27.49 -10.08
CA ALA A 356 7.74 -26.19 -9.68
C ALA A 356 7.35 -26.23 -8.20
N GLU A 357 7.85 -25.28 -7.44
CA GLU A 357 7.57 -25.14 -6.02
C GLU A 357 6.46 -24.10 -5.81
N ILE A 358 5.42 -24.46 -5.08
CA ILE A 358 4.40 -23.54 -4.60
C ILE A 358 4.79 -23.09 -3.19
N HIS A 359 5.22 -21.84 -3.05
CA HIS A 359 5.63 -21.28 -1.77
C HIS A 359 4.42 -20.63 -1.11
N MET A 360 3.87 -21.26 -0.07
CA MET A 360 2.88 -20.65 0.82
C MET A 360 3.54 -19.59 1.69
N ALA A 361 3.61 -18.37 1.18
CA ALA A 361 4.25 -17.24 1.85
C ALA A 361 3.33 -16.54 2.85
N LYS A 362 2.00 -16.66 2.67
CA LYS A 362 1.00 -16.22 3.64
C LYS A 362 -0.17 -17.18 3.70
N HIS A 363 -0.64 -17.48 4.90
CA HIS A 363 -1.87 -18.21 5.15
C HIS A 363 -2.48 -17.71 6.47
N ARG A 364 -3.68 -17.11 6.44
CA ARG A 364 -4.33 -16.61 7.67
C ARG A 364 -4.71 -17.73 8.64
N ASN A 365 -5.24 -18.84 8.11
CA ASN A 365 -5.82 -19.93 8.90
C ASN A 365 -5.09 -21.30 8.73
N GLY A 366 -3.78 -21.31 8.51
CA GLY A 366 -3.09 -22.54 8.11
C GLY A 366 -1.57 -22.38 8.02
N PRO A 367 -0.84 -23.48 7.77
CA PRO A 367 0.61 -23.50 7.80
C PRO A 367 1.22 -22.78 6.59
N LEU A 368 2.42 -22.26 6.78
CA LEU A 368 3.31 -21.83 5.70
C LEU A 368 4.19 -23.02 5.28
N GLY A 369 4.74 -22.99 4.08
CA GLY A 369 5.62 -24.05 3.59
C GLY A 369 5.83 -24.02 2.09
N ILE A 370 6.58 -25.00 1.60
CA ILE A 370 6.84 -25.20 0.18
C ILE A 370 6.22 -26.52 -0.24
N VAL A 371 5.38 -26.47 -1.28
CA VAL A 371 4.76 -27.66 -1.88
C VAL A 371 5.38 -27.90 -3.26
N PRO A 372 6.25 -28.91 -3.41
CA PRO A 372 6.82 -29.24 -4.71
C PRO A 372 5.80 -29.97 -5.59
N LEU A 373 5.70 -29.54 -6.84
CA LEU A 373 4.86 -30.13 -7.88
C LEU A 373 5.72 -30.47 -9.09
N ARG A 374 5.34 -31.51 -9.84
CA ARG A 374 5.91 -31.74 -11.18
C ARG A 374 5.29 -30.74 -12.15
N PHE A 375 6.12 -30.08 -12.94
CA PHE A 375 5.73 -29.16 -13.99
C PHE A 375 6.05 -29.75 -15.37
N GLU A 376 5.04 -29.90 -16.21
CA GLU A 376 5.19 -30.36 -17.59
C GLU A 376 5.16 -29.17 -18.55
N ALA A 377 6.35 -28.74 -18.99
CA ALA A 377 6.51 -27.51 -19.76
C ALA A 377 5.78 -27.52 -21.12
N ARG A 378 5.61 -28.70 -21.73
CA ARG A 378 4.92 -28.85 -23.03
C ARG A 378 3.42 -28.54 -22.96
N THR A 379 2.81 -28.70 -21.79
CA THR A 379 1.36 -28.58 -21.59
C THR A 379 1.00 -27.56 -20.52
N THR A 380 1.99 -26.89 -19.91
CA THR A 380 1.84 -25.96 -18.77
C THR A 380 1.03 -26.58 -17.64
N ARG A 381 1.29 -27.85 -17.34
CA ARG A 381 0.50 -28.65 -16.38
C ARG A 381 1.28 -28.93 -15.11
N PHE A 382 0.63 -28.73 -13.96
CA PHE A 382 1.13 -29.11 -12.64
C PHE A 382 0.56 -30.48 -12.24
N GLN A 383 1.38 -31.33 -11.63
CA GLN A 383 0.99 -32.68 -11.18
C GLN A 383 1.58 -33.00 -9.80
N ASN A 384 0.92 -33.89 -9.07
CA ASN A 384 1.41 -34.40 -7.79
C ASN A 384 2.73 -35.15 -7.98
N LEU A 385 3.69 -34.88 -7.12
CA LEU A 385 5.03 -35.48 -7.18
C LEU A 385 5.01 -37.00 -6.88
N GLU A 386 4.10 -37.45 -6.01
CA GLU A 386 4.02 -38.85 -5.54
C GLU A 386 3.46 -39.87 -6.56
N ARG A 387 2.84 -39.43 -7.67
CA ARG A 387 2.09 -40.32 -8.59
C ARG A 387 2.82 -40.72 -9.88
N TYR A 388 4.15 -40.66 -9.93
CA TYR A 388 4.89 -41.01 -11.15
C TYR A 388 5.87 -42.18 -10.94
N ARG A 389 5.55 -43.34 -11.53
CA ARG A 389 6.56 -44.33 -11.94
C ARG A 389 7.11 -43.88 -13.28
N ALA A 390 8.43 -43.76 -13.39
CA ALA A 390 9.08 -43.58 -14.69
C ALA A 390 8.61 -44.67 -15.66
N PRO A 391 8.21 -44.35 -16.90
CA PRO A 391 8.31 -45.31 -17.97
C PRO A 391 9.78 -45.74 -18.05
N GLU A 392 10.04 -47.04 -18.01
CA GLU A 392 11.38 -47.57 -18.23
C GLU A 392 11.93 -47.06 -19.57
N GLY A 393 13.15 -46.49 -19.55
CA GLY A 393 13.91 -46.19 -20.77
C GLY A 393 14.17 -44.70 -21.08
N TYR A 394 14.73 -43.95 -20.13
CA TYR A 394 15.54 -42.75 -20.43
C TYR A 394 16.94 -42.89 -19.88
#